data_AF-A0A7S1F3K5-F1
#
_entry.id   AF-A0A7S1F3K5-F1
#
_cell.length_a   1.000
_cell.length_b   1.000
_cell.length_c   1.000
_cell.angle_alpha   90.00
_cell.angle_beta   90.00
_cell.angle_gamma   90.00
#
_symmetry.space_group_name_H-M   'P 1'
#
loop_
_entity.id
_entity.type
_entity.pdbx_description
1 polymer ?
#
loop_
_entity_poly.entity_id
_entity_poly.type
_entity_poly.pdbx_seq_one_letter_code
_entity_poly.pdbx_strand_id
1 'polypeptide(L)'
;MARDKERRVEREEKDHLLKEMKRDMQEKVKEAGKAVNAADQDVSQVEKQVQPLTVKARTMPAPDMTKLSDETDEMIAGAKQNVAAARKQIESLSADIDDRFREDLQSFLTTEAKQLEMRMGRMDSRLSRATNLSVRFRDQATKKVAAELENLRVKALKVVRYNQMCKKLSNDEVFDLFDTNKDGVVDEAEFVVFFEQADKGIKLPSTAELDAEEERGESAKPAEETAESAGGKGEDDAAEEKPDEPREAKEAPVGEEVIDLSSDELTRLFAHLCEEEEDTMQKETLLRQIRVYMKVVKETAMTASMSIKESKTLRRLEVNEVVEVIEGPVLEESVGVQRVRAKVMKDNLEGWITTAGNQGTVFLQEGGNLFKVVKETILTESFDLESKKEETRKLKDTTRKLKEGEMLQMYEWPMKDEKSGVLRMKGKVLSDGSVGWVTTTGNQ
;
A
#
# COMPACT_ATOMS: atom_id res chain seq x y z
N MET A 1 52.33 55.79 -43.90
CA MET A 1 52.42 54.95 -45.12
C MET A 1 52.87 53.52 -44.84
N ALA A 2 54.06 53.25 -44.30
CA ALA A 2 54.50 51.86 -44.01
C ALA A 2 53.68 51.16 -42.91
N ARG A 3 53.49 51.81 -41.75
CA ARG A 3 52.65 51.29 -40.64
C ARG A 3 51.18 51.06 -41.01
N ASP A 4 50.61 51.86 -41.91
CA ASP A 4 49.22 51.68 -42.36
C ASP A 4 49.08 50.50 -43.33
N LYS A 5 50.13 50.21 -44.11
CA LYS A 5 50.18 49.05 -44.99
C LYS A 5 50.30 47.76 -44.18
N GLU A 6 51.13 47.77 -43.14
CA GLU A 6 51.32 46.65 -42.20
C GLU A 6 50.04 46.34 -41.42
N ARG A 7 49.38 47.36 -40.85
CA ARG A 7 48.06 47.20 -40.19
C ARG A 7 46.96 46.70 -41.13
N ARG A 8 47.04 47.00 -42.43
CA ARG A 8 46.06 46.52 -43.41
C ARG A 8 46.28 45.05 -43.72
N VAL A 9 47.52 44.62 -43.89
CA VAL A 9 47.87 43.20 -44.09
C VAL A 9 47.48 42.37 -42.85
N GLU A 10 47.78 42.85 -41.64
CA GLU A 10 47.37 42.17 -40.40
C GLU A 10 45.84 42.04 -40.26
N ARG A 11 45.08 43.05 -40.72
CA ARG A 11 43.61 42.97 -40.75
C ARG A 11 43.10 41.98 -41.79
N GLU A 12 43.66 42.00 -42.99
CA GLU A 12 43.30 41.07 -44.07
C GLU A 12 43.61 39.61 -43.68
N GLU A 13 44.74 39.36 -43.03
CA GLU A 13 45.11 38.05 -42.47
C GLU A 13 44.17 37.63 -41.33
N LYS A 14 43.86 38.56 -40.40
CA LYS A 14 42.89 38.33 -39.32
C LYS A 14 41.51 37.98 -39.86
N ASP A 15 41.04 38.71 -40.87
CA ASP A 15 39.72 38.50 -41.50
C ASP A 15 39.66 37.17 -42.27
N HIS A 16 40.75 36.79 -42.94
CA HIS A 16 40.86 35.49 -43.60
C HIS A 16 40.79 34.33 -42.60
N LEU A 17 41.59 34.39 -41.54
CA LEU A 17 41.60 33.39 -40.47
C LEU A 17 40.24 33.29 -39.76
N LEU A 18 39.61 34.44 -39.46
CA LEU A 18 38.29 34.46 -38.84
C LEU A 18 37.23 33.82 -39.75
N LYS A 19 37.33 34.02 -41.08
CA LYS A 19 36.42 33.40 -42.04
C LYS A 19 36.57 31.88 -42.09
N GLU A 20 37.80 31.37 -42.06
CA GLU A 20 38.07 29.93 -41.99
C GLU A 20 37.55 29.33 -40.68
N MET A 21 37.86 29.95 -39.54
CA MET A 21 37.36 29.50 -38.23
C MET A 21 35.83 29.52 -38.14
N LYS A 22 35.15 30.52 -38.72
CA LYS A 22 33.68 30.56 -38.81
C LYS A 22 33.12 29.42 -39.65
N ARG A 23 33.77 29.08 -40.77
CA ARG A 23 33.36 27.94 -41.62
C ARG A 23 33.51 26.62 -40.88
N ASP A 24 34.65 26.39 -40.24
CA ASP A 24 34.91 25.16 -39.49
C ASP A 24 33.95 25.04 -38.30
N MET A 25 33.63 26.15 -37.63
CA MET A 25 32.61 26.22 -36.59
C MET A 25 31.20 25.90 -37.12
N GLN A 26 30.82 26.38 -38.32
CA GLN A 26 29.56 26.00 -38.96
C GLN A 26 29.46 24.49 -39.22
N GLU A 27 30.56 23.86 -39.65
CA GLU A 27 30.58 22.40 -39.84
C GLU A 27 30.41 21.65 -38.52
N LYS A 28 31.08 22.09 -37.45
CA LYS A 28 30.89 21.51 -36.11
C LYS A 28 29.47 21.71 -35.58
N VAL A 29 28.85 22.88 -35.79
CA VAL A 29 27.44 23.13 -35.43
C VAL A 29 26.50 22.20 -36.22
N LYS A 30 26.77 21.99 -37.52
CA LYS A 30 25.99 21.07 -38.35
C LYS A 30 26.07 19.62 -37.86
N GLU A 31 27.25 19.19 -37.41
CA GLU A 31 27.43 17.85 -36.84
C GLU A 31 26.69 17.71 -35.51
N ALA A 32 26.81 18.68 -34.60
CA ALA A 32 26.00 18.71 -33.38
C ALA A 32 24.50 18.69 -33.70
N GLY A 33 24.06 19.36 -34.78
CA GLY A 33 22.69 19.33 -35.26
C GLY A 33 22.19 17.94 -35.65
N LYS A 34 23.05 17.04 -36.15
CA LYS A 34 22.67 15.64 -36.41
C LYS A 34 22.42 14.87 -35.11
N ALA A 35 23.27 15.07 -34.10
CA ALA A 35 23.06 14.45 -32.79
C ALA A 35 21.78 14.95 -32.11
N VAL A 36 21.48 16.25 -32.22
CA VAL A 36 20.20 16.82 -31.75
C VAL A 36 19.01 16.21 -32.48
N ASN A 37 19.10 15.98 -33.80
CA ASN A 37 18.04 15.32 -34.55
C ASN A 37 17.81 13.86 -34.12
N ALA A 38 18.88 13.11 -33.89
CA ALA A 38 18.79 11.74 -33.40
C ALA A 38 18.11 11.70 -32.02
N ALA A 39 18.58 12.54 -31.08
CA ALA A 39 17.97 12.65 -29.75
C ALA A 39 16.48 13.03 -29.83
N ASP A 40 16.10 13.94 -30.72
CA ASP A 40 14.71 14.36 -30.91
C ASP A 40 13.82 13.24 -31.47
N GLN A 41 14.37 12.37 -32.31
CA GLN A 41 13.68 11.17 -32.79
C GLN A 41 13.43 10.18 -31.65
N ASP A 42 14.42 9.93 -30.79
CA ASP A 42 14.27 9.05 -29.63
C ASP A 42 13.23 9.58 -28.64
N VAL A 43 13.27 10.89 -28.34
CA VAL A 43 12.26 11.54 -27.50
C VAL A 43 10.86 11.40 -28.12
N SER A 44 10.75 11.48 -29.45
CA SER A 44 9.48 11.30 -30.15
C SER A 44 8.97 9.85 -30.08
N GLN A 45 9.86 8.86 -30.06
CA GLN A 45 9.49 7.45 -29.85
C GLN A 45 9.01 7.22 -28.42
N VAL A 46 9.72 7.76 -27.44
CA VAL A 46 9.30 7.74 -26.02
C VAL A 46 7.92 8.37 -25.85
N GLU A 47 7.65 9.53 -26.46
CA GLU A 47 6.34 10.18 -26.37
C GLU A 47 5.21 9.30 -26.92
N LYS A 48 5.44 8.58 -28.02
CA LYS A 48 4.46 7.64 -28.58
C LYS A 48 4.22 6.46 -27.64
N GLN A 49 5.27 5.97 -26.97
CA GLN A 49 5.18 4.88 -26.01
C GLN A 49 4.36 5.27 -24.77
N VAL A 50 4.56 6.48 -24.23
CA VAL A 50 3.88 6.93 -23.02
C VAL A 50 2.45 7.42 -23.24
N GLN A 51 2.10 7.86 -24.45
CA GLN A 51 0.79 8.41 -24.79
C GLN A 51 -0.39 7.48 -24.44
N PRO A 52 -0.36 6.17 -24.74
CA PRO A 52 -1.47 5.27 -24.41
C PRO A 52 -1.48 4.78 -22.95
N LEU A 53 -0.45 5.06 -22.14
CA LEU A 53 -0.29 4.43 -20.81
C LEU A 53 -1.47 4.71 -19.87
N THR A 54 -1.96 5.95 -19.85
CA THR A 54 -3.10 6.34 -18.99
C THR A 54 -4.37 5.55 -19.32
N VAL A 55 -4.59 5.20 -20.59
CA VAL A 55 -5.76 4.43 -21.01
C VAL A 55 -5.52 2.95 -20.76
N LYS A 56 -4.33 2.43 -21.14
CA LYS A 56 -3.92 1.04 -20.92
C LYS A 56 -4.01 0.66 -19.44
N ALA A 57 -3.67 1.55 -18.53
CA ALA A 57 -3.71 1.29 -17.10
C ALA A 57 -5.10 0.87 -16.58
N ARG A 58 -6.18 1.25 -17.27
CA ARG A 58 -7.54 0.92 -16.83
C ARG A 58 -7.85 -0.57 -17.01
N THR A 59 -7.31 -1.21 -18.04
CA THR A 59 -7.71 -2.57 -18.44
C THR A 59 -6.56 -3.55 -18.47
N MET A 60 -5.30 -3.08 -18.48
CA MET A 60 -4.13 -3.94 -18.55
C MET A 60 -3.90 -4.67 -17.21
N PRO A 61 -3.61 -5.98 -17.23
CA PRO A 61 -3.21 -6.74 -16.04
C PRO A 61 -1.91 -6.21 -15.43
N ALA A 62 -1.75 -6.37 -14.12
CA ALA A 62 -0.60 -5.83 -13.40
C ALA A 62 0.76 -6.35 -13.91
N PRO A 63 0.94 -7.66 -14.22
CA PRO A 63 2.21 -8.16 -14.77
C PRO A 63 2.61 -7.51 -16.10
N ASP A 64 1.63 -7.26 -16.98
CA ASP A 64 1.86 -6.60 -18.27
C ASP A 64 2.16 -5.11 -18.10
N MET A 65 1.53 -4.46 -17.10
CA MET A 65 1.84 -3.08 -16.74
C MET A 65 3.28 -2.94 -16.24
N THR A 66 3.75 -3.88 -15.40
CA THR A 66 5.14 -3.87 -14.92
C THR A 66 6.12 -4.00 -16.09
N LYS A 67 5.95 -5.01 -16.95
CA LYS A 67 6.80 -5.21 -18.14
C LYS A 67 6.83 -3.97 -19.04
N LEU A 68 5.66 -3.40 -19.35
CA LEU A 68 5.57 -2.21 -20.18
C LEU A 68 6.21 -0.98 -19.52
N SER A 69 6.16 -0.87 -18.20
CA SER A 69 6.84 0.20 -17.45
C SER A 69 8.36 0.07 -17.58
N ASP A 70 8.90 -1.15 -17.47
CA ASP A 70 10.34 -1.40 -17.55
C ASP A 70 10.88 -1.11 -18.96
N GLU A 71 10.18 -1.58 -20.00
CA GLU A 71 10.49 -1.24 -21.39
C GLU A 71 10.46 0.28 -21.64
N THR A 72 9.43 0.96 -21.11
CA THR A 72 9.27 2.41 -21.27
C THR A 72 10.38 3.18 -20.56
N ASP A 73 10.79 2.74 -19.38
CA ASP A 73 11.86 3.35 -18.62
C ASP A 73 13.23 3.18 -19.27
N GLU A 74 13.49 2.01 -19.86
CA GLU A 74 14.69 1.77 -20.66
C GLU A 74 14.75 2.72 -21.85
N MET A 75 13.63 2.91 -22.57
CA MET A 75 13.53 3.90 -23.65
C MET A 75 13.77 5.33 -23.16
N ILE A 76 13.20 5.70 -22.01
CA ILE A 76 13.40 7.03 -21.40
C ILE A 76 14.87 7.23 -21.01
N ALA A 77 15.52 6.22 -20.43
CA ALA A 77 16.92 6.26 -20.05
C ALA A 77 17.83 6.45 -21.27
N GLY A 78 17.59 5.67 -22.33
CA GLY A 78 18.31 5.81 -23.60
C GLY A 78 18.14 7.22 -24.21
N ALA A 79 16.91 7.73 -24.27
CA ALA A 79 16.65 9.07 -24.78
C ALA A 79 17.32 10.17 -23.92
N LYS A 80 17.32 10.04 -22.58
CA LYS A 80 18.05 10.95 -21.68
C LYS A 80 19.55 10.94 -21.95
N GLN A 81 20.14 9.77 -22.17
CA GLN A 81 21.56 9.63 -22.50
C GLN A 81 21.90 10.33 -23.83
N ASN A 82 21.07 10.14 -24.86
CA ASN A 82 21.30 10.76 -26.17
C ASN A 82 21.11 12.28 -26.13
N VAL A 83 20.12 12.78 -25.38
CA VAL A 83 19.96 14.22 -25.11
C VAL A 83 21.17 14.78 -24.36
N ALA A 84 21.69 14.09 -23.34
CA ALA A 84 22.89 14.51 -22.63
C ALA A 84 24.14 14.53 -23.53
N ALA A 85 24.30 13.52 -24.40
CA ALA A 85 25.39 13.48 -25.37
C ALA A 85 25.32 14.62 -26.39
N ALA A 86 24.13 14.90 -26.93
CA ALA A 86 23.92 16.03 -27.83
C ALA A 86 24.19 17.38 -27.14
N ARG A 87 23.79 17.54 -25.87
CA ARG A 87 24.11 18.74 -25.07
C ARG A 87 25.62 18.93 -24.94
N LYS A 88 26.34 17.87 -24.56
CA LYS A 88 27.80 17.91 -24.39
C LYS A 88 28.51 18.26 -25.70
N GLN A 89 28.01 17.78 -26.84
CA GLN A 89 28.55 18.17 -28.14
C GLN A 89 28.38 19.67 -28.41
N ILE A 90 27.21 20.25 -28.11
CA ILE A 90 26.97 21.69 -28.26
C ILE A 90 27.90 22.50 -27.33
N GLU A 91 28.01 22.10 -26.06
CA GLU A 91 28.89 22.77 -25.09
C GLU A 91 30.36 22.76 -25.53
N SER A 92 30.83 21.64 -26.09
CA SER A 92 32.20 21.50 -26.60
C SER A 92 32.54 22.43 -27.76
N LEU A 93 31.55 22.98 -28.47
CA LEU A 93 31.78 23.92 -29.58
C LEU A 93 32.46 25.21 -29.11
N SER A 94 32.28 25.57 -27.85
CA SER A 94 32.85 26.77 -27.23
C SER A 94 34.24 26.56 -26.61
N ALA A 95 34.69 25.30 -26.46
CA ALA A 95 35.88 24.96 -25.70
C ALA A 95 37.20 25.26 -26.44
N ASP A 96 37.21 25.17 -27.77
CA ASP A 96 38.43 25.28 -28.59
C ASP A 96 38.63 26.68 -29.22
N ILE A 97 37.96 27.71 -28.69
CA ILE A 97 38.03 29.06 -29.26
C ILE A 97 39.30 29.78 -28.78
N ASP A 98 40.19 30.14 -29.72
CA ASP A 98 41.38 30.95 -29.47
C ASP A 98 41.00 32.30 -28.85
N ASP A 99 41.69 32.68 -27.77
CA ASP A 99 41.50 33.94 -27.04
C ASP A 99 41.47 35.16 -27.96
N ARG A 100 42.26 35.15 -29.05
CA ARG A 100 42.39 36.26 -30.01
C ARG A 100 41.12 36.54 -30.81
N PHE A 101 40.22 35.57 -30.92
CA PHE A 101 39.00 35.63 -31.73
C PHE A 101 37.73 35.34 -30.91
N ARG A 102 37.85 35.27 -29.57
CA ARG A 102 36.77 34.82 -28.68
C ARG A 102 35.47 35.59 -28.87
N GLU A 103 35.50 36.92 -28.85
CA GLU A 103 34.28 37.74 -28.98
C GLU A 103 33.57 37.52 -30.34
N ASP A 104 34.35 37.49 -31.42
CA ASP A 104 33.85 37.34 -32.80
C ASP A 104 33.28 35.95 -33.07
N LEU A 105 33.93 34.91 -32.52
CA LEU A 105 33.52 33.51 -32.71
C LEU A 105 32.42 33.09 -31.73
N GLN A 106 32.41 33.62 -30.50
CA GLN A 106 31.36 33.33 -29.52
C GLN A 106 30.02 33.92 -29.95
N SER A 107 29.99 35.18 -30.40
CA SER A 107 28.76 35.81 -30.91
C SER A 107 28.19 35.08 -32.13
N PHE A 108 29.07 34.61 -33.02
CA PHE A 108 28.73 33.79 -34.16
C PHE A 108 28.18 32.42 -33.72
N LEU A 109 28.87 31.72 -32.81
CA LEU A 109 28.44 30.44 -32.27
C LEU A 109 27.08 30.53 -31.59
N THR A 110 26.85 31.54 -30.74
CA THR A 110 25.56 31.75 -30.08
C THR A 110 24.43 31.92 -31.09
N THR A 111 24.69 32.58 -32.22
CA THR A 111 23.68 32.77 -33.27
C THR A 111 23.40 31.46 -34.01
N GLU A 112 24.44 30.71 -34.38
CA GLU A 112 24.34 29.45 -35.12
C GLU A 112 23.75 28.32 -34.25
N ALA A 113 24.10 28.25 -32.96
CA ALA A 113 23.66 27.21 -32.04
C ALA A 113 22.28 27.49 -31.40
N LYS A 114 21.74 28.72 -31.49
CA LYS A 114 20.47 29.11 -30.84
C LYS A 114 19.31 28.16 -31.12
N GLN A 115 19.17 27.70 -32.36
CA GLN A 115 18.10 26.76 -32.74
C GLN A 115 18.30 25.38 -32.10
N LEU A 116 19.55 24.92 -31.97
CA LEU A 116 19.86 23.67 -31.30
C LEU A 116 19.56 23.76 -29.81
N GLU A 117 19.99 24.83 -29.13
CA GLU A 117 19.71 25.06 -27.71
C GLU A 117 18.20 25.11 -27.40
N MET A 118 17.41 25.81 -28.22
CA MET A 118 15.95 25.84 -28.06
C MET A 118 15.32 24.45 -28.21
N ARG A 119 15.83 23.61 -29.12
CA ARG A 119 15.36 22.23 -29.28
C ARG A 119 15.76 21.36 -28.10
N MET A 120 16.98 21.52 -27.57
CA MET A 120 17.44 20.82 -26.37
C MET A 120 16.51 21.09 -25.18
N GLY A 121 16.18 22.36 -24.90
CA GLY A 121 15.28 22.71 -23.81
C GLY A 121 13.86 22.15 -23.98
N ARG A 122 13.35 22.07 -25.22
CA ARG A 122 12.07 21.42 -25.50
C ARG A 122 12.14 19.91 -25.22
N MET A 123 13.22 19.24 -25.60
CA MET A 123 13.41 17.81 -25.33
C MET A 123 13.41 17.49 -23.84
N ASP A 124 14.05 18.31 -22.99
CA ASP A 124 14.00 18.12 -21.53
C ASP A 124 12.56 18.14 -21.00
N SER A 125 11.77 19.13 -21.43
CA SER A 125 10.36 19.24 -21.01
C SER A 125 9.52 18.04 -21.46
N ARG A 126 9.79 17.53 -22.67
CA ARG A 126 9.12 16.34 -23.23
C ARG A 126 9.48 15.08 -22.46
N LEU A 127 10.77 14.87 -22.19
CA LEU A 127 11.26 13.74 -21.38
C LEU A 127 10.77 13.80 -19.93
N SER A 128 10.69 14.99 -19.34
CA SER A 128 10.12 15.16 -18.00
C SER A 128 8.66 14.72 -17.95
N ARG A 129 7.84 15.16 -18.92
CA ARG A 129 6.44 14.72 -19.03
C ARG A 129 6.33 13.21 -19.23
N ALA A 130 7.15 12.63 -20.11
CA ALA A 130 7.16 11.19 -20.36
C ALA A 130 7.57 10.38 -19.11
N THR A 131 8.59 10.85 -18.38
CA THR A 131 9.03 10.25 -17.12
C THR A 131 7.88 10.26 -16.11
N ASN A 132 7.18 11.38 -15.94
CA ASN A 132 6.07 11.48 -15.00
C ASN A 132 4.89 10.56 -15.37
N LEU A 133 4.62 10.34 -16.67
CA LEU A 133 3.61 9.39 -17.11
C LEU A 133 4.02 7.95 -16.84
N SER A 134 5.28 7.58 -17.08
CA SER A 134 5.81 6.25 -16.78
C SER A 134 5.74 5.95 -15.28
N VAL A 135 6.17 6.89 -14.44
CA VAL A 135 6.10 6.75 -12.97
C VAL A 135 4.67 6.52 -12.50
N ARG A 136 3.70 7.32 -12.96
CA ARG A 136 2.29 7.13 -12.60
C ARG A 136 1.73 5.79 -13.07
N PHE A 137 2.15 5.33 -14.25
CA PHE A 137 1.74 4.04 -14.77
C PHE A 137 2.28 2.89 -13.92
N ARG A 138 3.55 2.96 -13.49
CA ARG A 138 4.14 2.01 -12.54
C ARG A 138 3.46 2.06 -11.17
N ASP A 139 3.16 3.24 -10.63
CA ASP A 139 2.42 3.39 -9.37
C ASP A 139 1.03 2.74 -9.43
N GLN A 140 0.38 2.76 -10.60
CA GLN A 140 -0.88 2.06 -10.80
C GLN A 140 -0.68 0.54 -10.89
N ALA A 141 0.41 0.08 -11.51
CA ALA A 141 0.76 -1.33 -11.55
C ALA A 141 0.98 -1.89 -10.14
N THR A 142 1.78 -1.21 -9.31
CA THR A 142 2.06 -1.63 -7.93
C THR A 142 0.80 -1.68 -7.07
N LYS A 143 -0.11 -0.69 -7.20
CA LYS A 143 -1.41 -0.71 -6.52
C LYS A 143 -2.29 -1.88 -6.96
N LYS A 144 -2.29 -2.23 -8.25
CA LYS A 144 -3.05 -3.40 -8.74
C LYS A 144 -2.47 -4.71 -8.21
N VAL A 145 -1.13 -4.85 -8.20
CA VAL A 145 -0.47 -6.02 -7.61
C VAL A 145 -0.85 -6.16 -6.14
N ALA A 146 -0.79 -5.07 -5.37
CA ALA A 146 -1.16 -5.08 -3.96
C ALA A 146 -2.64 -5.48 -3.74
N ALA A 147 -3.56 -4.93 -4.55
CA ALA A 147 -4.98 -5.28 -4.47
C ALA A 147 -5.26 -6.74 -4.86
N GLU A 148 -4.55 -7.26 -5.87
CA GLU A 148 -4.63 -8.67 -6.26
C GLU A 148 -4.14 -9.58 -5.14
N LEU A 149 -2.97 -9.29 -4.56
CA LEU A 149 -2.41 -10.06 -3.45
C LEU A 149 -3.29 -10.02 -2.20
N GLU A 150 -3.91 -8.88 -1.88
CA GLU A 150 -4.87 -8.80 -0.78
C GLU A 150 -6.12 -9.66 -1.04
N ASN A 151 -6.63 -9.67 -2.27
CA ASN A 151 -7.72 -10.57 -2.65
C ASN A 151 -7.33 -12.05 -2.53
N LEU A 152 -6.11 -12.41 -2.96
CA LEU A 152 -5.58 -13.76 -2.79
C LEU A 152 -5.44 -14.12 -1.30
N ARG A 153 -4.95 -13.19 -0.47
CA ARG A 153 -4.84 -13.35 0.98
C ARG A 153 -6.19 -13.65 1.62
N VAL A 154 -7.24 -12.90 1.26
CA VAL A 154 -8.60 -13.13 1.78
C VAL A 154 -9.13 -14.51 1.37
N LYS A 155 -8.94 -14.92 0.11
CA LYS A 155 -9.33 -16.26 -0.37
C LYS A 155 -8.58 -17.38 0.35
N ALA A 156 -7.26 -17.26 0.47
CA ALA A 156 -6.42 -18.21 1.18
C ALA A 156 -6.86 -18.34 2.64
N LEU A 157 -7.12 -17.21 3.31
CA LEU A 157 -7.61 -17.19 4.68
C LEU A 157 -8.97 -17.87 4.84
N LYS A 158 -9.91 -17.67 3.91
CA LYS A 158 -11.20 -18.39 3.91
C LYS A 158 -10.98 -19.91 3.86
N VAL A 159 -10.09 -20.40 3.01
CA VAL A 159 -9.78 -21.85 2.90
C VAL A 159 -9.16 -22.37 4.19
N VAL A 160 -8.19 -21.65 4.78
CA VAL A 160 -7.57 -22.02 6.05
C VAL A 160 -8.62 -22.11 7.16
N ARG A 161 -9.47 -21.09 7.31
CA ARG A 161 -10.52 -21.04 8.33
C ARG A 161 -11.54 -22.16 8.18
N TYR A 162 -11.97 -22.45 6.95
CA TYR A 162 -12.92 -23.53 6.69
C TYR A 162 -12.34 -24.89 7.12
N ASN A 163 -11.09 -25.17 6.75
CA ASN A 163 -10.40 -26.40 7.15
C ASN A 163 -10.17 -26.47 8.67
N GLN A 164 -9.77 -25.36 9.29
CA GLN A 164 -9.63 -25.24 10.75
C GLN A 164 -10.94 -25.55 11.46
N MET A 165 -12.06 -24.99 10.99
CA MET A 165 -13.38 -25.19 11.56
C MET A 165 -13.85 -26.64 11.40
N CYS A 166 -13.79 -27.20 10.19
CA CYS A 166 -14.26 -28.55 9.91
C CYS A 166 -13.50 -29.61 10.73
N LYS A 167 -12.20 -29.38 10.96
CA LYS A 167 -11.31 -30.28 11.71
C LYS A 167 -11.19 -29.91 13.20
N LYS A 168 -11.81 -28.80 13.64
CA LYS A 168 -11.74 -28.25 15.02
C LYS A 168 -10.30 -28.03 15.52
N LEU A 169 -9.46 -27.49 14.66
CA LEU A 169 -8.04 -27.28 14.95
C LEU A 169 -7.83 -25.96 15.70
N SER A 170 -6.94 -25.98 16.68
CA SER A 170 -6.35 -24.79 17.26
C SER A 170 -5.40 -24.11 16.26
N ASN A 171 -5.04 -22.86 16.52
CA ASN A 171 -4.09 -22.12 15.70
C ASN A 171 -2.71 -22.79 15.62
N ASP A 172 -2.27 -23.43 16.71
CA ASP A 172 -1.02 -24.19 16.74
C ASP A 172 -1.11 -25.44 15.86
N GLU A 173 -2.21 -26.18 15.92
CA GLU A 173 -2.43 -27.35 15.07
C GLU A 173 -2.56 -26.97 13.58
N VAL A 174 -3.09 -25.78 13.27
CA VAL A 174 -3.08 -25.26 11.89
C VAL A 174 -1.65 -25.00 11.44
N PHE A 175 -0.80 -24.40 12.27
CA PHE A 175 0.62 -24.22 11.94
C PHE A 175 1.30 -25.57 11.67
N ASP A 176 1.07 -26.58 12.52
CA ASP A 176 1.63 -27.93 12.34
C ASP A 176 1.15 -28.62 11.04
N LEU A 177 0.05 -28.17 10.43
CA LEU A 177 -0.37 -28.64 9.10
C LEU A 177 0.40 -27.99 7.95
N PHE A 178 0.91 -26.78 8.15
CA PHE A 178 1.79 -26.11 7.20
C PHE A 178 3.22 -26.64 7.34
N ASP A 179 3.77 -26.66 8.56
CA ASP A 179 5.14 -27.12 8.88
C ASP A 179 5.22 -28.67 8.86
N THR A 180 5.24 -29.23 7.64
CA THR A 180 5.24 -30.68 7.43
C THR A 180 6.54 -31.34 7.87
N ASN A 181 7.65 -30.60 7.80
CA ASN A 181 8.98 -31.09 8.11
C ASN A 181 9.35 -30.92 9.61
N LYS A 182 8.59 -30.10 10.34
CA LYS A 182 8.71 -29.79 11.77
C LYS A 182 9.98 -29.02 12.15
N ASP A 183 10.44 -28.11 11.30
CA ASP A 183 11.57 -27.24 11.54
C ASP A 183 11.20 -25.93 12.26
N GLY A 184 9.89 -25.70 12.47
CA GLY A 184 9.37 -24.53 13.16
C GLY A 184 9.18 -23.30 12.27
N VAL A 185 9.39 -23.43 10.96
CA VAL A 185 9.07 -22.42 9.95
C VAL A 185 8.19 -23.05 8.86
N VAL A 186 7.70 -22.22 7.93
CA VAL A 186 6.94 -22.68 6.76
C VAL A 186 7.63 -22.14 5.53
N ASP A 187 8.06 -23.03 4.64
CA ASP A 187 8.60 -22.65 3.33
C ASP A 187 7.51 -22.55 2.24
N GLU A 188 7.90 -22.10 1.04
CA GLU A 188 6.96 -21.95 -0.08
C GLU A 188 6.30 -23.28 -0.46
N ALA A 189 7.07 -24.38 -0.47
CA ALA A 189 6.58 -25.68 -0.89
C ALA A 189 5.55 -26.22 0.11
N GLU A 190 5.84 -26.10 1.40
CA GLU A 190 4.94 -26.42 2.50
C GLU A 190 3.65 -25.61 2.44
N PHE A 191 3.77 -24.31 2.19
CA PHE A 191 2.61 -23.44 2.01
C PHE A 191 1.71 -23.91 0.86
N VAL A 192 2.29 -24.19 -0.32
CA VAL A 192 1.53 -24.67 -1.48
C VAL A 192 0.89 -26.03 -1.20
N VAL A 193 1.64 -26.97 -0.61
CA VAL A 193 1.19 -28.33 -0.28
C VAL A 193 -0.04 -28.31 0.65
N PHE A 194 -0.07 -27.40 1.64
CA PHE A 194 -1.26 -27.24 2.48
C PHE A 194 -2.51 -26.94 1.63
N PHE A 195 -2.43 -25.97 0.71
CA PHE A 195 -3.58 -25.59 -0.12
C PHE A 195 -3.95 -26.66 -1.15
N GLU A 196 -3.00 -27.48 -1.61
CA GLU A 196 -3.31 -28.63 -2.48
C GLU A 196 -4.15 -29.70 -1.75
N GLN A 197 -3.90 -29.89 -0.45
CA GLN A 197 -4.59 -30.89 0.37
C GLN A 197 -5.83 -30.35 1.12
N ALA A 198 -5.97 -29.02 1.19
CA ALA A 198 -7.08 -28.36 1.86
C ALA A 198 -8.42 -28.58 1.13
N ASP A 199 -9.50 -28.64 1.91
CA ASP A 199 -10.85 -28.58 1.34
C ASP A 199 -11.14 -27.16 0.85
N LYS A 200 -11.34 -27.02 -0.46
CA LYS A 200 -11.61 -25.76 -1.16
C LYS A 200 -13.10 -25.52 -1.41
N GLY A 201 -13.96 -26.52 -1.13
CA GLY A 201 -15.41 -26.44 -1.30
C GLY A 201 -16.06 -25.83 -0.07
N ILE A 202 -15.97 -24.51 0.06
CA ILE A 202 -16.42 -23.79 1.24
C ILE A 202 -17.96 -23.75 1.27
N LYS A 203 -18.52 -24.34 2.31
CA LYS A 203 -19.95 -24.31 2.61
C LYS A 203 -20.18 -23.39 3.79
N LEU A 204 -20.41 -22.12 3.50
CA LEU A 204 -20.75 -21.13 4.52
C LEU A 204 -22.24 -20.74 4.36
N PRO A 205 -22.95 -20.47 5.47
CA PRO A 205 -24.24 -19.82 5.38
C PRO A 205 -24.06 -18.47 4.70
N SER A 206 -24.77 -18.23 3.60
CA SER A 206 -24.60 -17.06 2.72
C SER A 206 -24.66 -15.73 3.50
N THR A 207 -23.63 -14.88 3.35
CA THR A 207 -23.64 -13.45 3.75
C THR A 207 -24.18 -12.55 2.63
N ALA A 208 -24.68 -13.11 1.52
CA ALA A 208 -24.90 -12.41 0.25
C ALA A 208 -25.94 -11.27 0.28
N GLU A 209 -26.67 -11.08 1.37
CA GLU A 209 -27.54 -9.91 1.53
C GLU A 209 -26.85 -8.69 2.14
N LEU A 210 -25.73 -8.85 2.86
CA LEU A 210 -25.03 -7.72 3.51
C LEU A 210 -24.10 -6.97 2.54
N ASP A 211 -23.42 -7.68 1.63
CA ASP A 211 -22.49 -7.07 0.68
C ASP A 211 -23.22 -6.32 -0.46
N ALA A 212 -24.48 -6.67 -0.74
CA ALA A 212 -25.27 -6.10 -1.83
C ALA A 212 -25.88 -4.71 -1.52
N GLU A 213 -25.89 -4.30 -0.24
CA GLU A 213 -26.34 -2.96 0.18
C GLU A 213 -25.21 -1.92 0.20
N GLU A 214 -23.95 -2.33 0.40
CA GLU A 214 -22.80 -1.42 0.39
C GLU A 214 -22.57 -0.78 -0.99
N GLU A 215 -22.69 -1.55 -2.09
CA GLU A 215 -22.54 -0.99 -3.45
C GLU A 215 -23.66 -0.01 -3.83
N ARG A 216 -24.81 -0.05 -3.14
CA ARG A 216 -25.92 0.90 -3.39
C ARG A 216 -25.79 2.21 -2.60
N GLY A 217 -24.94 2.25 -1.56
CA GLY A 217 -24.74 3.41 -0.67
C GLY A 217 -23.72 4.44 -1.14
N GLU A 218 -22.79 4.09 -2.05
CA GLU A 218 -21.69 4.99 -2.45
C GLU A 218 -22.03 6.04 -3.54
N SER A 219 -23.32 6.20 -3.88
CA SER A 219 -23.77 7.23 -4.84
C SER A 219 -24.47 8.42 -4.18
N ALA A 220 -23.85 9.03 -3.17
CA ALA A 220 -24.25 10.34 -2.68
C ALA A 220 -23.03 11.25 -2.44
N LYS A 221 -22.86 12.24 -3.33
CA LYS A 221 -21.91 13.35 -3.18
C LYS A 221 -22.27 14.23 -1.96
N PRO A 222 -21.30 14.91 -1.34
CA PRO A 222 -21.51 15.70 -0.13
C PRO A 222 -22.27 16.99 -0.44
N ALA A 223 -23.33 17.28 0.33
CA ALA A 223 -23.98 18.57 0.37
C ALA A 223 -23.36 19.43 1.49
N GLU A 224 -23.10 20.69 1.16
CA GLU A 224 -22.51 21.74 2.00
C GLU A 224 -23.27 21.96 3.32
N GLU A 225 -22.50 22.15 4.39
CA GLU A 225 -22.96 22.71 5.67
C GLU A 225 -23.25 24.21 5.52
N THR A 226 -24.50 24.60 5.81
CA THR A 226 -24.79 25.93 6.37
C THR A 226 -25.38 25.75 7.75
N ALA A 227 -24.64 26.25 8.73
CA ALA A 227 -25.05 26.35 10.12
C ALA A 227 -26.15 27.40 10.29
N GLU A 228 -27.16 27.10 11.10
CA GLU A 228 -27.79 28.07 11.99
C GLU A 228 -28.57 27.40 13.13
N SER A 229 -28.46 27.99 14.31
CA SER A 229 -28.95 27.49 15.60
C SER A 229 -30.39 27.88 15.92
N ALA A 230 -31.12 27.00 16.62
CA ALA A 230 -32.02 27.29 17.76
C ALA A 230 -32.65 25.93 18.16
N GLY A 231 -32.54 25.40 19.38
CA GLY A 231 -33.02 25.98 20.64
C GLY A 231 -34.37 25.35 21.00
N GLY A 232 -34.41 24.39 21.94
CA GLY A 232 -35.67 23.84 22.47
C GLY A 232 -35.47 22.66 23.43
N LYS A 233 -35.99 22.79 24.66
CA LYS A 233 -35.93 21.85 25.79
C LYS A 233 -37.11 20.85 25.80
N GLY A 234 -36.91 19.74 26.53
CA GLY A 234 -37.94 18.83 27.06
C GLY A 234 -38.14 17.58 26.20
N GLU A 235 -38.44 16.39 26.70
CA GLU A 235 -38.74 15.87 28.03
C GLU A 235 -38.67 14.33 27.89
N ASP A 236 -38.70 13.60 29.00
CA ASP A 236 -38.57 12.15 29.11
C ASP A 236 -39.38 11.31 28.09
N ASP A 237 -38.79 10.22 27.58
CA ASP A 237 -39.58 9.02 27.25
C ASP A 237 -38.73 7.75 27.40
N ALA A 238 -39.01 7.01 28.47
CA ALA A 238 -38.53 5.66 28.70
C ALA A 238 -39.40 4.70 27.88
N ALA A 239 -38.89 4.24 26.73
CA ALA A 239 -39.54 3.20 25.94
C ALA A 239 -39.16 1.82 26.48
N GLU A 240 -40.13 1.16 27.12
CA GLU A 240 -40.11 -0.26 27.48
C GLU A 240 -39.85 -1.15 26.24
N GLU A 241 -38.80 -1.98 26.28
CA GLU A 241 -38.61 -3.10 25.36
C GLU A 241 -39.68 -4.16 25.63
N LYS A 242 -40.51 -4.45 24.62
CA LYS A 242 -41.42 -5.62 24.62
C LYS A 242 -40.65 -6.87 24.15
N PRO A 243 -41.00 -8.07 24.65
CA PRO A 243 -40.28 -9.30 24.31
C PRO A 243 -40.56 -9.75 22.87
N ASP A 244 -39.50 -10.14 22.16
CA ASP A 244 -39.56 -10.76 20.83
C ASP A 244 -40.32 -12.11 20.87
N GLU A 245 -41.40 -12.21 20.10
CA GLU A 245 -42.02 -13.50 19.77
C GLU A 245 -41.26 -14.17 18.60
N PRO A 246 -41.00 -15.49 18.65
CA PRO A 246 -40.22 -16.18 17.63
C PRO A 246 -41.06 -16.39 16.35
N ARG A 247 -40.64 -15.75 15.25
CA ARG A 247 -41.04 -16.16 13.88
C ARG A 247 -40.21 -17.36 13.45
N GLU A 248 -40.88 -18.37 12.88
CA GLU A 248 -40.24 -19.56 12.30
C GLU A 248 -39.13 -19.17 11.31
N ALA A 249 -37.93 -19.67 11.58
CA ALA A 249 -36.75 -19.48 10.75
C ALA A 249 -37.01 -20.13 9.37
N LYS A 250 -37.05 -19.30 8.32
CA LYS A 250 -36.90 -19.82 6.96
C LYS A 250 -35.44 -20.27 6.80
N GLU A 251 -35.24 -21.49 6.31
CA GLU A 251 -33.90 -22.03 6.02
C GLU A 251 -33.13 -21.06 5.13
N ALA A 252 -32.04 -20.50 5.67
CA ALA A 252 -31.11 -19.68 4.90
C ALA A 252 -30.41 -20.58 3.86
N PRO A 253 -30.33 -20.19 2.58
CA PRO A 253 -29.64 -21.00 1.58
C PRO A 253 -28.14 -21.07 1.93
N VAL A 254 -27.64 -22.29 2.12
CA VAL A 254 -26.20 -22.56 2.23
C VAL A 254 -25.61 -22.44 0.83
N GLY A 255 -24.78 -21.43 0.60
CA GLY A 255 -24.04 -21.29 -0.65
C GLY A 255 -22.80 -22.16 -0.61
N GLU A 256 -22.56 -22.94 -1.66
CA GLU A 256 -21.29 -23.65 -1.86
C GLU A 256 -20.41 -22.79 -2.77
N GLU A 257 -19.34 -22.21 -2.21
CA GLU A 257 -18.32 -21.43 -2.92
C GLU A 257 -17.06 -22.29 -3.05
N VAL A 258 -16.65 -22.61 -4.28
CA VAL A 258 -15.37 -23.29 -4.51
C VAL A 258 -14.30 -22.22 -4.73
N ILE A 259 -13.33 -22.14 -3.82
CA ILE A 259 -12.21 -21.21 -3.94
C ILE A 259 -11.05 -21.90 -4.65
N ASP A 260 -10.80 -21.50 -5.89
CA ASP A 260 -9.61 -21.93 -6.63
C ASP A 260 -8.44 -20.97 -6.39
N LEU A 261 -7.27 -21.56 -6.12
CA LEU A 261 -6.00 -20.90 -5.88
C LEU A 261 -4.94 -21.73 -6.58
N SER A 262 -4.38 -21.19 -7.66
CA SER A 262 -3.31 -21.84 -8.43
C SER A 262 -1.99 -21.80 -7.66
N SER A 263 -1.08 -22.72 -8.00
CA SER A 263 0.27 -22.75 -7.41
C SER A 263 1.03 -21.44 -7.63
N ASP A 264 0.92 -20.80 -8.81
CA ASP A 264 1.56 -19.50 -9.07
C ASP A 264 1.00 -18.37 -8.18
N GLU A 265 -0.33 -18.32 -8.01
CA GLU A 265 -0.95 -17.35 -7.11
C GLU A 265 -0.51 -17.56 -5.65
N LEU A 266 -0.39 -18.81 -5.21
CA LEU A 266 0.06 -19.17 -3.87
C LEU A 266 1.53 -18.83 -3.64
N THR A 267 2.41 -19.09 -4.61
CA THR A 267 3.82 -18.68 -4.57
C THR A 267 3.93 -17.15 -4.46
N ARG A 268 3.19 -16.41 -5.28
CA ARG A 268 3.18 -14.93 -5.23
C ARG A 268 2.62 -14.40 -3.91
N LEU A 269 1.58 -15.04 -3.39
CA LEU A 269 1.01 -14.69 -2.09
C LEU A 269 2.02 -15.00 -0.96
N PHE A 270 2.66 -16.17 -0.96
CA PHE A 270 3.64 -16.55 0.05
C PHE A 270 4.79 -15.54 0.12
N ALA A 271 5.39 -15.21 -1.02
CA ALA A 271 6.43 -14.18 -1.11
C ALA A 271 5.97 -12.81 -0.60
N HIS A 272 4.67 -12.48 -0.74
CA HIS A 272 4.10 -11.24 -0.20
C HIS A 272 3.86 -11.28 1.32
N LEU A 273 3.60 -12.47 1.87
CA LEU A 273 3.33 -12.67 3.30
C LEU A 273 4.61 -12.81 4.14
N CYS A 274 5.72 -13.25 3.53
CA CYS A 274 7.02 -13.28 4.17
C CYS A 274 7.48 -11.87 4.59
N GLU A 275 8.29 -11.83 5.66
CA GLU A 275 8.94 -10.58 6.07
C GLU A 275 10.00 -10.18 5.03
N GLU A 276 10.43 -8.91 5.03
CA GLU A 276 11.38 -8.41 4.03
C GLU A 276 12.69 -9.22 4.09
N GLU A 277 13.16 -9.68 2.93
CA GLU A 277 14.38 -10.48 2.76
C GLU A 277 14.34 -11.92 3.31
N GLU A 278 13.17 -12.40 3.73
CA GLU A 278 12.98 -13.80 4.18
C GLU A 278 12.33 -14.66 3.09
N ASP A 279 12.77 -15.92 2.97
CA ASP A 279 12.19 -16.95 2.10
C ASP A 279 11.36 -17.98 2.87
N THR A 280 11.25 -17.83 4.19
CA THR A 280 10.45 -18.68 5.09
C THR A 280 9.58 -17.83 6.01
N MET A 281 8.51 -18.44 6.52
CA MET A 281 7.56 -17.80 7.42
C MET A 281 7.63 -18.41 8.81
N GLN A 282 8.02 -17.61 9.80
CA GLN A 282 7.99 -18.03 11.21
C GLN A 282 6.56 -18.29 11.68
N LYS A 283 6.42 -19.14 12.71
CA LYS A 283 5.13 -19.46 13.34
C LYS A 283 4.32 -18.23 13.70
N GLU A 284 4.90 -17.27 14.40
CA GLU A 284 4.21 -16.05 14.80
C GLU A 284 3.74 -15.24 13.58
N THR A 285 4.51 -15.25 12.48
CA THR A 285 4.15 -14.59 11.23
C THR A 285 2.92 -15.23 10.59
N LEU A 286 2.90 -16.56 10.46
CA LEU A 286 1.73 -17.28 9.95
C LEU A 286 0.51 -17.05 10.85
N LEU A 287 0.70 -17.14 12.17
CA LEU A 287 -0.36 -16.93 13.15
C LEU A 287 -1.00 -15.54 13.01
N ARG A 288 -0.21 -14.49 12.75
CA ARG A 288 -0.74 -13.15 12.48
C ARG A 288 -1.59 -13.08 11.22
N GLN A 289 -1.29 -13.89 10.18
CA GLN A 289 -2.08 -13.93 8.95
C GLN A 289 -3.41 -14.67 9.13
N ILE A 290 -3.44 -15.72 9.96
CA ILE A 290 -4.64 -16.54 10.16
C ILE A 290 -5.59 -15.99 11.24
N ARG A 291 -5.05 -15.27 12.24
CA ARG A 291 -5.86 -14.69 13.32
C ARG A 291 -6.86 -13.66 12.79
N VAL A 292 -8.06 -13.73 13.35
CA VAL A 292 -9.18 -12.89 12.94
C VAL A 292 -9.59 -12.04 14.12
N TYR A 293 -9.53 -10.72 13.92
CA TYR A 293 -10.07 -9.78 14.88
C TYR A 293 -11.38 -9.24 14.34
N MET A 294 -12.37 -9.14 15.22
CA MET A 294 -13.62 -8.44 14.96
C MET A 294 -13.80 -7.34 15.99
N LYS A 295 -14.31 -6.20 15.53
CA LYS A 295 -14.64 -5.04 16.34
C LYS A 295 -16.15 -4.99 16.56
N VAL A 296 -16.54 -4.73 17.81
CA VAL A 296 -17.93 -4.48 18.18
C VAL A 296 -18.35 -3.12 17.64
N VAL A 297 -19.28 -3.10 16.69
CA VAL A 297 -19.83 -1.86 16.09
C VAL A 297 -21.16 -1.45 16.72
N LYS A 298 -21.86 -2.41 17.33
CA LYS A 298 -23.06 -2.19 18.13
C LYS A 298 -23.01 -3.07 19.36
N GLU A 299 -23.48 -2.54 20.49
CA GLU A 299 -23.51 -3.26 21.75
C GLU A 299 -24.20 -4.62 21.60
N THR A 300 -23.58 -5.68 22.12
CA THR A 300 -24.07 -7.06 21.94
C THR A 300 -23.79 -7.92 23.17
N ALA A 301 -24.61 -8.95 23.38
CA ALA A 301 -24.44 -9.89 24.48
C ALA A 301 -23.54 -11.06 24.07
N MET A 302 -22.61 -11.42 24.96
CA MET A 302 -21.83 -12.64 24.86
C MET A 302 -22.45 -13.72 25.74
N THR A 303 -22.61 -14.93 25.21
CA THR A 303 -23.20 -16.07 25.92
C THR A 303 -22.19 -17.20 26.12
N ALA A 304 -22.45 -18.09 27.08
CA ALA A 304 -21.55 -19.20 27.41
C ALA A 304 -21.55 -20.34 26.35
N SER A 305 -22.60 -20.43 25.54
CA SER A 305 -22.81 -21.50 24.55
C SER A 305 -23.52 -20.97 23.31
N MET A 306 -23.49 -21.78 22.24
CA MET A 306 -24.01 -21.44 20.92
C MET A 306 -25.51 -21.09 20.91
N SER A 307 -26.33 -21.77 21.72
CA SER A 307 -27.79 -21.53 21.77
C SER A 307 -28.13 -20.22 22.48
N ILE A 308 -28.81 -19.27 21.84
CA ILE A 308 -29.27 -18.04 22.50
C ILE A 308 -30.32 -18.35 23.57
N LYS A 309 -31.21 -19.31 23.30
CA LYS A 309 -32.36 -19.62 24.18
C LYS A 309 -31.96 -20.31 25.49
N GLU A 310 -30.94 -21.16 25.43
CA GLU A 310 -30.55 -22.01 26.56
C GLU A 310 -29.27 -21.54 27.25
N SER A 311 -28.61 -20.51 26.70
CA SER A 311 -27.32 -20.06 27.22
C SER A 311 -27.43 -18.93 28.23
N LYS A 312 -26.55 -18.99 29.22
CA LYS A 312 -26.33 -17.90 30.16
C LYS A 312 -25.60 -16.76 29.45
N THR A 313 -26.12 -15.55 29.57
CA THR A 313 -25.39 -14.33 29.20
C THR A 313 -24.22 -14.13 30.16
N LEU A 314 -23.01 -14.03 29.63
CA LEU A 314 -21.78 -13.79 30.38
C LEU A 314 -21.57 -12.30 30.66
N ARG A 315 -21.65 -11.46 29.63
CA ARG A 315 -21.56 -9.99 29.70
C ARG A 315 -22.09 -9.32 28.43
N ARG A 316 -22.30 -8.01 28.47
CA ARG A 316 -22.46 -7.16 27.29
C ARG A 316 -21.09 -6.64 26.84
N LEU A 317 -20.90 -6.53 25.53
CA LEU A 317 -19.70 -6.00 24.90
C LEU A 317 -20.00 -4.59 24.39
N GLU A 318 -19.11 -3.66 24.69
CA GLU A 318 -19.25 -2.24 24.35
C GLU A 318 -18.74 -1.96 22.93
N VAL A 319 -19.27 -0.90 22.30
CA VAL A 319 -18.79 -0.44 20.99
C VAL A 319 -17.29 -0.13 21.07
N ASN A 320 -16.55 -0.59 20.06
CA ASN A 320 -15.09 -0.57 19.94
C ASN A 320 -14.32 -1.61 20.77
N GLU A 321 -14.97 -2.48 21.55
CA GLU A 321 -14.29 -3.68 22.05
C GLU A 321 -13.89 -4.57 20.86
N VAL A 322 -12.75 -5.26 21.01
CA VAL A 322 -12.21 -6.16 19.98
C VAL A 322 -12.18 -7.58 20.52
N VAL A 323 -12.53 -8.52 19.66
CA VAL A 323 -12.55 -9.95 19.95
C VAL A 323 -11.69 -10.69 18.93
N GLU A 324 -10.97 -11.72 19.37
CA GLU A 324 -10.28 -12.68 18.52
C GLU A 324 -11.22 -13.86 18.26
N VAL A 325 -11.57 -14.12 17.00
CA VAL A 325 -12.44 -15.25 16.65
C VAL A 325 -11.66 -16.55 16.79
N ILE A 326 -12.23 -17.49 17.54
CA ILE A 326 -11.71 -18.84 17.75
C ILE A 326 -12.43 -19.83 16.82
N GLU A 327 -13.76 -19.70 16.69
CA GLU A 327 -14.61 -20.60 15.92
C GLU A 327 -15.75 -19.83 15.26
N GLY A 328 -16.15 -20.25 14.05
CA GLY A 328 -17.26 -19.65 13.32
C GLY A 328 -16.83 -18.90 12.06
N PRO A 329 -17.80 -18.37 11.29
CA PRO A 329 -19.22 -18.24 11.64
C PRO A 329 -19.99 -19.56 11.55
N VAL A 330 -20.78 -19.87 12.59
CA VAL A 330 -21.72 -21.02 12.62
C VAL A 330 -23.15 -20.47 12.57
N LEU A 331 -24.04 -21.12 11.81
CA LEU A 331 -25.47 -20.77 11.80
C LEU A 331 -26.17 -21.36 13.03
N GLU A 332 -26.86 -20.52 13.80
CA GLU A 332 -27.81 -20.96 14.82
C GLU A 332 -29.20 -21.10 14.20
N GLU A 333 -29.55 -22.32 13.77
CA GLU A 333 -30.81 -22.61 13.05
C GLU A 333 -32.07 -22.17 13.82
N SER A 334 -32.04 -22.23 15.16
CA SER A 334 -33.22 -21.97 16.01
C SER A 334 -33.74 -20.53 15.95
N VAL A 335 -32.89 -19.61 15.52
CA VAL A 335 -33.13 -18.15 15.43
C VAL A 335 -32.67 -17.57 14.09
N GLY A 336 -31.97 -18.35 13.26
CA GLY A 336 -31.51 -17.94 11.94
C GLY A 336 -30.42 -16.87 11.97
N VAL A 337 -29.52 -16.88 12.96
CA VAL A 337 -28.41 -15.90 13.06
C VAL A 337 -27.06 -16.58 13.04
N GLN A 338 -26.04 -15.90 12.52
CA GLN A 338 -24.66 -16.37 12.59
C GLN A 338 -24.02 -15.99 13.92
N ARG A 339 -23.26 -16.93 14.48
CA ARG A 339 -22.51 -16.71 15.71
C ARG A 339 -21.06 -17.12 15.54
N VAL A 340 -20.21 -16.44 16.27
CA VAL A 340 -18.79 -16.75 16.40
C VAL A 340 -18.49 -17.02 17.87
N ARG A 341 -17.63 -18.00 18.14
CA ARG A 341 -16.98 -18.13 19.44
C ARG A 341 -15.72 -17.30 19.39
N ALA A 342 -15.58 -16.36 20.31
CA ALA A 342 -14.46 -15.43 20.32
C ALA A 342 -13.95 -15.20 21.75
N LYS A 343 -12.69 -14.77 21.82
CA LYS A 343 -12.03 -14.31 23.05
C LYS A 343 -11.99 -12.79 23.05
N VAL A 344 -12.52 -12.17 24.09
CA VAL A 344 -12.49 -10.72 24.24
C VAL A 344 -11.07 -10.27 24.61
N MET A 345 -10.51 -9.32 23.86
CA MET A 345 -9.10 -8.92 24.05
C MET A 345 -8.88 -8.08 25.32
N LYS A 346 -9.95 -7.48 25.87
CA LYS A 346 -9.91 -6.63 27.08
C LYS A 346 -9.72 -7.45 28.36
N ASP A 347 -10.39 -8.59 28.47
CA ASP A 347 -10.47 -9.37 29.72
C ASP A 347 -10.22 -10.88 29.54
N ASN A 348 -9.90 -11.32 28.32
CA ASN A 348 -9.66 -12.71 27.94
C ASN A 348 -10.89 -13.63 28.11
N LEU A 349 -12.09 -13.09 28.29
CA LEU A 349 -13.29 -13.90 28.43
C LEU A 349 -13.69 -14.50 27.08
N GLU A 350 -13.94 -15.82 27.07
CA GLU A 350 -14.42 -16.54 25.90
C GLU A 350 -15.94 -16.75 25.95
N GLY A 351 -16.58 -16.63 24.79
CA GLY A 351 -17.99 -16.93 24.65
C GLY A 351 -18.47 -16.82 23.20
N TRP A 352 -19.77 -17.00 23.02
CA TRP A 352 -20.45 -16.91 21.73
C TRP A 352 -21.10 -15.55 21.55
N ILE A 353 -20.94 -14.96 20.37
CA ILE A 353 -21.43 -13.64 20.03
C ILE A 353 -22.13 -13.71 18.67
N THR A 354 -23.28 -13.06 18.54
CA THR A 354 -23.97 -12.90 17.25
C THR A 354 -23.22 -11.89 16.39
N THR A 355 -22.90 -12.24 15.14
CA THR A 355 -22.22 -11.33 14.20
C THR A 355 -23.19 -10.31 13.62
N ALA A 356 -24.34 -10.79 13.12
CA ALA A 356 -25.45 -10.00 12.61
C ALA A 356 -26.79 -10.58 13.05
N GLY A 357 -27.73 -9.71 13.41
CA GLY A 357 -29.08 -10.08 13.79
C GLY A 357 -29.95 -10.42 12.57
N ASN A 358 -31.07 -11.09 12.83
CA ASN A 358 -32.05 -11.49 11.81
C ASN A 358 -32.74 -10.33 11.05
N GLN A 359 -32.63 -9.10 11.57
CA GLN A 359 -33.13 -7.87 10.93
C GLN A 359 -32.01 -7.05 10.26
N GLY A 360 -30.87 -7.66 9.95
CA GLY A 360 -29.75 -7.00 9.26
C GLY A 360 -28.88 -6.09 10.15
N THR A 361 -29.16 -6.01 11.45
CA THR A 361 -28.30 -5.26 12.37
C THR A 361 -26.96 -5.96 12.53
N VAL A 362 -25.87 -5.30 12.13
CA VAL A 362 -24.49 -5.80 12.33
C VAL A 362 -24.01 -5.43 13.74
N PHE A 363 -23.49 -6.41 14.48
CA PHE A 363 -22.91 -6.23 15.81
C PHE A 363 -21.39 -6.33 15.80
N LEU A 364 -20.85 -7.21 14.96
CA LEU A 364 -19.41 -7.42 14.78
C LEU A 364 -19.01 -7.14 13.33
N GLN A 365 -17.92 -6.41 13.15
CA GLN A 365 -17.29 -6.16 11.85
C GLN A 365 -15.84 -6.66 11.89
N GLU A 366 -15.35 -7.30 10.84
CA GLU A 366 -13.93 -7.68 10.75
C GLU A 366 -13.03 -6.45 10.88
N GLY A 367 -11.96 -6.56 11.68
CA GLY A 367 -11.03 -5.48 11.98
C GLY A 367 -10.75 -5.33 13.48
N GLY A 368 -10.12 -4.20 13.84
CA GLY A 368 -9.65 -3.94 15.20
C GLY A 368 -8.16 -4.21 15.42
N ASN A 369 -7.45 -4.67 14.39
CA ASN A 369 -6.00 -4.84 14.37
C ASN A 369 -5.26 -3.64 13.73
N LEU A 370 -5.97 -2.63 13.22
CA LEU A 370 -5.37 -1.40 12.70
C LEU A 370 -5.53 -0.26 13.71
N PHE A 371 -4.42 0.40 14.04
CA PHE A 371 -4.36 1.49 15.00
C PHE A 371 -3.89 2.76 14.32
N LYS A 372 -4.60 3.86 14.56
CA LYS A 372 -4.23 5.20 14.08
C LYS A 372 -3.51 5.95 15.19
N VAL A 373 -2.37 6.56 14.86
CA VAL A 373 -1.69 7.49 15.76
C VAL A 373 -2.55 8.75 15.90
N VAL A 374 -3.11 8.96 17.09
CA VAL A 374 -3.92 10.15 17.43
C VAL A 374 -3.10 11.24 18.12
N LYS A 375 -1.92 10.87 18.65
CA LYS A 375 -0.97 11.77 19.29
C LYS A 375 0.43 11.27 18.99
N GLU A 376 1.32 12.20 18.69
CA GLU A 376 2.72 11.91 18.42
C GLU A 376 3.34 11.01 19.51
N THR A 377 4.01 9.96 19.07
CA THR A 377 4.54 8.90 19.95
C THR A 377 5.83 8.33 19.38
N ILE A 378 6.50 7.49 20.15
CA ILE A 378 7.80 6.93 19.79
C ILE A 378 7.64 5.43 19.54
N LEU A 379 8.22 4.95 18.44
CA LEU A 379 8.38 3.54 18.15
C LEU A 379 9.72 3.08 18.75
N THR A 380 9.66 2.22 19.77
CA THR A 380 10.87 1.66 20.41
C THR A 380 11.10 0.21 19.99
N GLU A 381 12.34 -0.25 20.03
CA GLU A 381 12.66 -1.65 19.72
C GLU A 381 12.19 -2.63 20.81
N SER A 382 12.18 -2.20 22.07
CA SER A 382 11.83 -3.02 23.23
C SER A 382 10.49 -2.65 23.85
N PHE A 383 9.86 -3.62 24.53
CA PHE A 383 8.63 -3.45 25.29
C PHE A 383 8.83 -2.59 26.54
N ASP A 384 9.96 -2.69 27.21
CA ASP A 384 10.19 -1.97 28.47
C ASP A 384 10.52 -0.50 28.23
N LEU A 385 9.79 0.41 28.89
CA LEU A 385 10.22 1.80 29.06
C LEU A 385 10.92 1.93 30.41
N GLU A 386 12.26 1.95 30.42
CA GLU A 386 13.00 2.15 31.66
C GLU A 386 12.68 3.53 32.28
N SER A 387 12.35 3.53 33.58
CA SER A 387 11.78 4.66 34.33
C SER A 387 12.74 5.81 34.63
N LYS A 388 13.94 5.84 34.05
CA LYS A 388 14.95 6.88 34.31
C LYS A 388 14.82 8.05 33.32
N LYS A 389 14.62 9.26 33.86
CA LYS A 389 14.50 10.54 33.12
C LYS A 389 15.67 10.86 32.17
N GLU A 390 16.85 10.27 32.38
CA GLU A 390 18.04 10.53 31.56
C GLU A 390 18.06 9.72 30.25
N GLU A 391 17.49 8.51 30.23
CA GLU A 391 17.47 7.65 29.04
C GLU A 391 16.23 7.88 28.15
N THR A 392 15.12 8.35 28.72
CA THR A 392 13.97 8.85 27.94
C THR A 392 14.34 10.05 27.05
N ARG A 393 15.42 10.78 27.38
CA ARG A 393 16.00 11.82 26.53
C ARG A 393 16.89 11.24 25.42
N LYS A 394 17.63 10.15 25.68
CA LYS A 394 18.44 9.43 24.69
C LYS A 394 17.59 8.64 23.68
N LEU A 395 16.51 8.00 24.14
CA LEU A 395 15.53 7.32 23.27
C LEU A 395 14.98 8.30 22.22
N LYS A 396 14.64 9.54 22.61
CA LYS A 396 14.15 10.58 21.67
C LYS A 396 15.10 10.90 20.51
N ASP A 397 16.40 10.66 20.65
CA ASP A 397 17.41 10.99 19.62
C ASP A 397 17.70 9.83 18.65
N THR A 398 17.37 8.57 19.01
CA THR A 398 17.68 7.39 18.18
C THR A 398 16.46 6.60 17.71
N THR A 399 15.27 6.89 18.23
CA THR A 399 14.05 6.15 17.90
C THR A 399 13.18 6.87 16.89
N ARG A 400 12.48 6.08 16.07
CA ARG A 400 11.56 6.60 15.09
C ARG A 400 10.35 7.24 15.78
N LYS A 401 10.04 8.48 15.41
CA LYS A 401 8.93 9.26 15.94
C LYS A 401 7.72 9.16 14.99
N LEU A 402 6.61 8.67 15.52
CA LEU A 402 5.38 8.50 14.78
C LEU A 402 4.50 9.74 14.86
N LYS A 403 3.99 10.18 13.71
CA LYS A 403 3.16 11.37 13.58
C LYS A 403 1.68 11.05 13.63
N GLU A 404 0.87 12.03 14.01
CA GLU A 404 -0.58 11.92 13.94
C GLU A 404 -1.03 11.56 12.53
N GLY A 405 -1.93 10.58 12.44
CA GLY A 405 -2.44 10.06 11.18
C GLY A 405 -1.71 8.84 10.63
N GLU A 406 -0.51 8.52 11.11
CA GLU A 406 0.15 7.27 10.73
C GLU A 406 -0.64 6.05 11.22
N MET A 407 -0.59 4.96 10.45
CA MET A 407 -1.34 3.74 10.69
C MET A 407 -0.39 2.59 11.02
N LEU A 408 -0.74 1.81 12.04
CA LEU A 408 -0.01 0.61 12.45
C LEU A 408 -0.90 -0.62 12.35
N GLN A 409 -0.33 -1.70 11.83
CA GLN A 409 -0.87 -3.04 11.97
C GLN A 409 -0.37 -3.65 13.28
N MET A 410 -1.29 -4.05 14.13
CA MET A 410 -1.01 -4.68 15.41
C MET A 410 -0.41 -6.08 15.20
N TYR A 411 0.74 -6.32 15.81
CA TYR A 411 1.40 -7.63 15.87
C TYR A 411 1.15 -8.29 17.23
N GLU A 412 1.19 -7.50 18.31
CA GLU A 412 0.87 -7.95 19.67
C GLU A 412 -0.11 -6.98 20.31
N TRP A 413 -1.17 -7.53 20.93
CA TRP A 413 -2.25 -6.75 21.54
C TRP A 413 -1.71 -5.83 22.65
N PRO A 414 -2.31 -4.64 22.87
CA PRO A 414 -1.93 -3.76 23.97
C PRO A 414 -1.88 -4.48 25.32
N MET A 415 -0.71 -4.48 25.94
CA MET A 415 -0.45 -5.03 27.28
C MET A 415 0.17 -3.96 28.16
N LYS A 416 -0.05 -4.09 29.47
CA LYS A 416 0.49 -3.14 30.44
C LYS A 416 1.96 -3.43 30.68
N ASP A 417 2.80 -2.43 30.47
CA ASP A 417 4.19 -2.43 30.94
C ASP A 417 4.15 -2.13 32.45
N GLU A 418 4.42 -3.14 33.29
CA GLU A 418 4.37 -2.99 34.74
C GLU A 418 5.44 -2.01 35.29
N LYS A 419 6.51 -1.73 34.53
CA LYS A 419 7.56 -0.78 34.94
C LYS A 419 7.11 0.67 34.77
N SER A 420 6.45 0.98 33.66
CA SER A 420 6.04 2.35 33.31
C SER A 420 4.57 2.65 33.60
N GLY A 421 3.75 1.61 33.75
CA GLY A 421 2.30 1.68 33.96
C GLY A 421 1.49 1.90 32.68
N VAL A 422 2.13 2.14 31.54
CA VAL A 422 1.45 2.44 30.27
C VAL A 422 1.07 1.17 29.50
N LEU A 423 0.03 1.27 28.67
CA LEU A 423 -0.29 0.21 27.71
C LEU A 423 0.60 0.33 26.47
N ARG A 424 1.25 -0.77 26.10
CA ARG A 424 2.12 -0.85 24.95
C ARG A 424 1.70 -1.97 24.01
N MET A 425 1.84 -1.71 22.73
CA MET A 425 1.45 -2.59 21.64
C MET A 425 2.64 -2.74 20.70
N LYS A 426 2.89 -3.94 20.20
CA LYS A 426 3.85 -4.13 19.10
C LYS A 426 3.10 -4.01 17.78
N GLY A 427 3.65 -3.27 16.83
CA GLY A 427 3.02 -3.13 15.52
C GLY A 427 4.00 -2.75 14.42
N LYS A 428 3.61 -3.05 13.18
CA LYS A 428 4.27 -2.63 11.95
C LYS A 428 3.63 -1.35 11.44
N VAL A 429 4.42 -0.33 11.17
CA VAL A 429 3.91 0.91 10.60
C VAL A 429 3.71 0.74 9.10
N LEU A 430 2.53 1.10 8.60
CA LEU A 430 2.14 0.83 7.21
C LEU A 430 2.88 1.72 6.20
N SER A 431 3.38 2.88 6.61
CA SER A 431 4.00 3.86 5.69
C SER A 431 5.39 3.47 5.21
N ASP A 432 6.14 2.74 6.02
CA ASP A 432 7.57 2.46 5.80
C ASP A 432 8.02 1.11 6.38
N GLY A 433 7.08 0.29 6.87
CA GLY A 433 7.34 -1.08 7.28
C GLY A 433 8.06 -1.27 8.62
N SER A 434 8.48 -0.21 9.33
CA SER A 434 9.21 -0.43 10.59
C SER A 434 8.34 -1.09 11.65
N VAL A 435 8.92 -2.01 12.40
CA VAL A 435 8.26 -2.76 13.47
C VAL A 435 8.82 -2.31 14.81
N GLY A 436 7.95 -2.15 15.80
CA GLY A 436 8.36 -1.85 17.17
C GLY A 436 7.20 -1.71 18.13
N TRP A 437 7.52 -1.24 19.33
CA TRP A 437 6.59 -1.03 20.42
C TRP A 437 6.16 0.43 20.51
N VAL A 438 4.85 0.64 20.62
CA VAL A 438 4.24 1.96 20.72
C VAL A 438 3.30 2.02 21.93
N THR A 439 3.20 3.18 22.57
CA THR A 439 2.23 3.42 23.64
C THR A 439 0.84 3.69 23.05
N THR A 440 -0.17 2.91 23.45
CA THR A 440 -1.55 3.07 22.97
C THR A 440 -2.42 3.88 23.91
N THR A 441 -2.17 3.79 25.22
CA THR A 441 -2.79 4.64 26.24
C THR A 441 -1.72 5.08 27.22
N GLY A 442 -1.52 6.39 27.35
CA GLY A 442 -0.59 6.97 28.32
C GLY A 442 -1.12 6.92 29.75
N ASN A 443 -0.29 7.25 30.73
CA ASN A 443 -0.75 7.47 32.11
C ASN A 443 -1.69 8.69 32.10
N GLN A 444 -2.96 8.49 32.49
CA GLN A 444 -3.89 9.58 32.78
C GLN A 444 -3.42 10.38 33.98
#